data_AF-A0A834E1H7-F1
#
_entry.id   AF-A0A834E1H7-F1
#
_cell.length_a   1.000
_cell.length_b   1.000
_cell.length_c   1.000
_cell.angle_alpha   90.00
_cell.angle_beta   90.00
_cell.angle_gamma   90.00
#
_symmetry.space_group_name_H-M   'P 1'
#
loop_
_entity.id
_entity.type
_entity.pdbx_description
1 polymer ?
#
loop_
_entity_poly.entity_id
_entity_poly.type
_entity_poly.pdbx_seq_one_letter_code
_entity_poly.pdbx_strand_id
1 'polypeptide(L)'
;MKQERKMHLQEGRRAQQQLESGFKQLENSKRKFERDCREAEKAAQTAERLDQDINATKADVEKAKQQAHLRSHMAEESKNEYAAQLQRFNRDQAHFYFSQMPQIFDKLQDMDERRTTHLGAGYGLLSEAELQVLPIITKCLEGMKVAAAAVDTKNDSQVLIELYKSGFARPGDVEFEDFSQPMNRAPSDSSLGTPSDGRPELRGPARSRAKRWPFGKKNKTVVTEDFSHLPPEQQRKRLQQQLEERNRELQKEVDQREALKKMKDVYEKTPQMGDPTSLEPQIAETLNNIERLKLEVQKYEAWLAEAESRVLSNRGNREVKATCPPPTSESRSTEPCQRWEEGGCQLSAAASGPQGGPQDLRTLFLPPWLQLRPV
;
A
#
# COMPACT_ATOMS: atom_id res chain seq x y z
N MET A 1 8.36 1.73 17.77
CA MET A 1 8.69 2.74 16.74
C MET A 1 7.71 3.92 16.70
N LYS A 2 6.54 3.90 16.02
CA LYS A 2 5.67 5.11 15.88
C LYS A 2 5.19 5.70 17.23
N GLN A 3 4.70 4.85 18.14
CA GLN A 3 4.24 5.26 19.48
C GLN A 3 5.41 5.70 20.40
N GLU A 4 6.54 4.99 20.30
CA GLU A 4 7.80 5.25 21.00
C GLU A 4 8.38 6.62 20.62
N ARG A 5 8.44 6.96 19.33
CA ARG A 5 8.78 8.30 18.85
C ARG A 5 7.88 9.38 19.47
N LYS A 6 6.56 9.13 19.52
CA LYS A 6 5.60 10.05 20.15
C LYS A 6 5.88 10.22 21.65
N MET A 7 6.26 9.13 22.34
CA MET A 7 6.62 9.14 23.76
C MET A 7 7.87 10.00 24.01
N HIS A 8 8.99 9.74 23.34
CA HIS A 8 10.23 10.49 23.54
C HIS A 8 10.09 11.98 23.17
N LEU A 9 9.36 12.30 22.09
CA LEU A 9 9.05 13.70 21.75
C LEU A 9 8.09 14.37 22.77
N GLN A 10 7.25 13.60 23.47
CA GLN A 10 6.44 14.13 24.56
C GLN A 10 7.27 14.33 25.84
N GLU A 11 8.24 13.44 26.11
CA GLU A 11 9.24 13.59 27.17
C GLU A 11 10.03 14.89 26.99
N GLY A 12 10.56 15.14 25.78
CA GLY A 12 11.30 16.36 25.46
C GLY A 12 10.47 17.63 25.63
N ARG A 13 9.22 17.63 25.16
CA ARG A 13 8.29 18.76 25.36
C ARG A 13 7.99 19.02 26.85
N ARG A 14 7.84 17.99 27.68
CA ARG A 14 7.62 18.17 29.13
C ARG A 14 8.83 18.82 29.80
N ALA A 15 10.04 18.37 29.48
CA ALA A 15 11.27 18.97 30.01
C ALA A 15 11.42 20.44 29.57
N GLN A 16 11.11 20.76 28.31
CA GLN A 16 11.09 22.15 27.81
C GLN A 16 10.08 23.02 28.58
N GLN A 17 8.84 22.54 28.75
CA GLN A 17 7.80 23.23 29.50
C GLN A 17 8.17 23.45 30.97
N GLN A 18 8.86 22.48 31.59
CA GLN A 18 9.36 22.60 32.96
C GLN A 18 10.43 23.70 33.08
N LEU A 19 11.38 23.76 32.15
CA LEU A 19 12.40 24.81 32.12
C LEU A 19 11.79 26.19 31.84
N GLU A 20 10.85 26.29 30.91
CA GLU A 20 10.14 27.54 30.59
C GLU A 20 9.31 28.04 31.79
N SER A 21 8.69 27.14 32.54
CA SER A 21 7.99 27.45 33.80
C SER A 21 8.96 28.01 34.86
N GLY A 22 10.14 27.38 35.01
CA GLY A 22 11.22 27.89 35.88
C GLY A 22 11.70 29.29 35.47
N PHE A 23 11.86 29.53 34.16
CA PHE A 23 12.25 30.85 33.65
C PHE A 23 11.19 31.93 33.96
N LYS A 24 9.89 31.60 33.83
CA LYS A 24 8.80 32.50 34.21
C LYS A 24 8.79 32.82 35.71
N GLN A 25 9.13 31.86 36.57
CA GLN A 25 9.28 32.09 38.02
C GLN A 25 10.44 33.05 38.31
N LEU A 26 11.59 32.87 37.64
CA LEU A 26 12.74 33.76 37.75
C LEU A 26 12.43 35.20 37.27
N GLU A 27 11.81 35.35 36.11
CA GLU A 27 11.42 36.68 35.59
C GLU A 27 10.41 37.39 36.51
N ASN A 28 9.48 36.65 37.13
CA ASN A 28 8.54 37.22 38.10
C ASN A 28 9.23 37.68 39.39
N SER A 29 10.18 36.89 39.94
CA SER A 29 10.92 37.30 41.15
C SER A 29 11.82 38.50 40.89
N LYS A 30 12.49 38.54 39.73
CA LYS A 30 13.28 39.69 39.25
C LYS A 30 12.43 40.96 39.17
N ARG A 31 11.26 40.92 38.53
CA ARG A 31 10.35 42.07 38.40
C ARG A 31 9.80 42.54 39.75
N LYS A 32 9.58 41.63 40.70
CA LYS A 32 9.23 41.99 42.09
C LYS A 32 10.38 42.76 42.73
N PHE A 33 11.61 42.22 42.69
CA PHE A 33 12.79 42.87 43.23
C PHE A 33 13.03 44.27 42.63
N GLU A 34 12.95 44.40 41.30
CA GLU A 34 13.09 45.71 40.63
C GLU A 34 12.04 46.75 41.06
N ARG A 35 10.80 46.33 41.36
CA ARG A 35 9.76 47.23 41.87
C ARG A 35 10.02 47.60 43.33
N ASP A 36 10.30 46.60 44.15
CA ASP A 36 10.44 46.78 45.59
C ASP A 36 11.70 47.65 45.90
N CYS A 37 12.78 47.55 45.10
CA CYS A 37 13.89 48.52 45.09
C CYS A 37 13.46 49.96 44.77
N ARG A 38 12.69 50.16 43.68
CA ARG A 38 12.19 51.49 43.30
C ARG A 38 11.27 52.10 44.36
N GLU A 39 10.58 51.27 45.14
CA GLU A 39 9.76 51.72 46.28
C GLU A 39 10.62 52.07 47.50
N ALA A 40 11.70 51.32 47.77
CA ALA A 40 12.68 51.64 48.80
C ALA A 40 13.43 52.96 48.52
N GLU A 41 13.91 53.16 47.29
CA GLU A 41 14.57 54.40 46.85
C GLU A 41 13.66 55.63 47.04
N LYS A 42 12.40 55.54 46.62
CA LYS A 42 11.41 56.63 46.80
C LYS A 42 11.13 56.92 48.28
N ALA A 43 11.03 55.89 49.11
CA ALA A 43 10.81 56.05 50.54
C ALA A 43 12.04 56.70 51.22
N ALA A 44 13.26 56.27 50.87
CA ALA A 44 14.50 56.86 51.34
C ALA A 44 14.63 58.35 50.96
N GLN A 45 14.41 58.70 49.69
CA GLN A 45 14.41 60.09 49.21
C GLN A 45 13.35 60.96 49.91
N THR A 46 12.22 60.38 50.29
CA THR A 46 11.15 61.10 51.01
C THR A 46 11.54 61.34 52.47
N ALA A 47 12.15 60.34 53.12
CA ALA A 47 12.68 60.47 54.47
C ALA A 47 13.82 61.50 54.54
N GLU A 48 14.77 61.44 53.60
CA GLU A 48 15.87 62.39 53.49
C GLU A 48 15.38 63.83 53.26
N ARG A 49 14.40 64.03 52.36
CA ARG A 49 13.81 65.36 52.13
C ARG A 49 13.15 65.93 53.37
N LEU A 50 12.44 65.10 54.15
CA LEU A 50 11.80 65.55 55.40
C LEU A 50 12.83 65.82 56.50
N ASP A 51 13.91 65.04 56.58
CA ASP A 51 14.99 65.25 57.56
C ASP A 51 15.76 66.55 57.32
N GLN A 52 15.76 67.04 56.08
CA GLN A 52 16.36 68.32 55.66
C GLN A 52 15.39 69.51 55.72
N ASP A 53 14.08 69.30 55.90
CA ASP A 53 13.09 70.37 55.95
C ASP A 53 12.99 70.96 57.36
N ILE A 54 13.44 72.22 57.50
CA ILE A 54 13.41 73.00 58.74
C ILE A 54 11.98 73.12 59.32
N ASN A 55 10.94 72.96 58.49
CA ASN A 55 9.54 73.07 58.89
C ASN A 55 8.89 71.73 59.26
N ALA A 56 9.56 70.58 59.02
CA ALA A 56 9.01 69.26 59.30
C ALA A 56 9.01 68.96 60.80
N THR A 57 7.99 68.25 61.29
CA THR A 57 7.96 67.82 62.69
C THR A 57 8.84 66.58 62.89
N LYS A 58 9.43 66.43 64.09
CA LYS A 58 10.20 65.23 64.45
C LYS A 58 9.40 63.93 64.29
N ALA A 59 8.08 63.98 64.46
CA ALA A 59 7.20 62.83 64.29
C ALA A 59 7.05 62.44 62.81
N ASP A 60 6.97 63.40 61.90
CA ASP A 60 6.87 63.15 60.45
C ASP A 60 8.18 62.59 59.89
N VAL A 61 9.32 63.14 60.33
CA VAL A 61 10.66 62.64 60.00
C VAL A 61 10.84 61.18 60.46
N GLU A 62 10.52 60.89 61.72
CA GLU A 62 10.65 59.54 62.29
C GLU A 62 9.73 58.55 61.56
N LYS A 63 8.48 58.93 61.29
CA LYS A 63 7.52 58.13 60.50
C LYS A 63 8.04 57.85 59.09
N ALA A 64 8.65 58.82 58.43
CA ALA A 64 9.23 58.65 57.10
C ALA A 64 10.46 57.73 57.13
N LYS A 65 11.33 57.84 58.15
CA LYS A 65 12.47 56.94 58.36
C LYS A 65 12.02 55.50 58.62
N GLN A 66 11.03 55.28 59.47
CA GLN A 66 10.43 53.95 59.70
C GLN A 66 9.86 53.35 58.41
N GLN A 67 9.16 54.14 57.60
CA GLN A 67 8.66 53.70 56.29
C GLN A 67 9.79 53.36 55.31
N ALA A 68 10.89 54.13 55.30
CA ALA A 68 12.07 53.84 54.48
C ALA A 68 12.76 52.53 54.91
N HIS A 69 12.92 52.30 56.22
CA HIS A 69 13.47 51.05 56.74
C HIS A 69 12.60 49.84 56.39
N LEU A 70 11.27 49.94 56.52
CA LEU A 70 10.34 48.88 56.11
C LEU A 70 10.47 48.54 54.62
N ARG A 71 10.54 49.55 53.74
CA ARG A 71 10.69 49.33 52.30
C ARG A 71 12.07 48.77 51.94
N SER A 72 13.13 49.18 52.63
CA SER A 72 14.47 48.61 52.48
C SER A 72 14.49 47.12 52.85
N HIS A 73 13.82 46.72 53.93
CA HIS A 73 13.68 45.30 54.30
C HIS A 73 12.97 44.48 53.21
N MET A 74 11.84 44.97 52.69
CA MET A 74 11.10 44.31 51.60
C MET A 74 11.94 44.16 50.31
N ALA A 75 12.79 45.14 50.01
CA ALA A 75 13.72 45.07 48.88
C ALA A 75 14.80 43.99 49.10
N GLU A 76 15.34 43.85 50.31
CA GLU A 76 16.33 42.81 50.64
C GLU A 76 15.69 41.40 50.67
N GLU A 77 14.46 41.24 51.15
CA GLU A 77 13.71 39.98 51.07
C GLU A 77 13.47 39.56 49.61
N SER A 78 13.05 40.48 48.74
CA SER A 78 12.83 40.20 47.32
C SER A 78 14.13 39.94 46.54
N LYS A 79 15.24 40.56 46.95
CA LYS A 79 16.59 40.26 46.44
C LYS A 79 17.01 38.82 46.76
N ASN A 80 16.79 38.37 48.00
CA ASN A 80 17.11 37.02 48.43
C ASN A 80 16.27 35.96 47.69
N GLU A 81 14.96 36.22 47.51
CA GLU A 81 14.09 35.37 46.68
C GLU A 81 14.56 35.32 45.21
N TYR A 82 14.89 36.46 44.61
CA TYR A 82 15.43 36.51 43.24
C TYR A 82 16.75 35.73 43.11
N ALA A 83 17.68 35.90 44.05
CA ALA A 83 18.94 35.15 44.08
C ALA A 83 18.74 33.63 44.19
N ALA A 84 17.81 33.20 45.05
CA ALA A 84 17.46 31.79 45.21
C ALA A 84 16.83 31.20 43.92
N GLN A 85 15.89 31.91 43.29
CA GLN A 85 15.31 31.48 42.02
C GLN A 85 16.35 31.46 40.88
N LEU A 86 17.29 32.41 40.86
CA LEU A 86 18.37 32.45 39.86
C LEU A 86 19.32 31.26 39.99
N GLN A 87 19.77 30.95 41.22
CA GLN A 87 20.61 29.78 41.48
C GLN A 87 19.90 28.47 41.09
N ARG A 88 18.61 28.35 41.46
CA ARG A 88 17.79 27.20 41.09
C ARG A 88 17.62 27.08 39.58
N PHE A 89 17.25 28.16 38.89
CA PHE A 89 17.07 28.15 37.43
C PHE A 89 18.35 27.78 36.71
N ASN A 90 19.51 28.33 37.10
CA ASN A 90 20.79 28.00 36.48
C ASN A 90 21.16 26.52 36.67
N ARG A 91 20.86 25.92 37.84
CA ARG A 91 21.07 24.49 38.08
C ARG A 91 20.13 23.64 37.22
N ASP A 92 18.85 23.98 37.17
CA ASP A 92 17.84 23.23 36.43
C ASP A 92 18.08 23.38 34.89
N GLN A 93 18.56 24.54 34.43
CA GLN A 93 19.01 24.78 33.05
C GLN A 93 20.25 23.95 32.69
N ALA A 94 21.28 23.92 33.55
CA ALA A 94 22.46 23.09 33.33
C ALA A 94 22.08 21.61 33.26
N HIS A 95 21.24 21.12 34.18
CA HIS A 95 20.75 19.74 34.16
C HIS A 95 19.93 19.44 32.88
N PHE A 96 19.10 20.37 32.42
CA PHE A 96 18.35 20.24 31.16
C PHE A 96 19.28 20.02 29.95
N TYR A 97 20.28 20.87 29.76
CA TYR A 97 21.16 20.80 28.59
C TYR A 97 22.24 19.70 28.68
N PHE A 98 22.83 19.46 29.84
CA PHE A 98 23.93 18.50 29.99
C PHE A 98 23.48 17.07 30.35
N SER A 99 22.21 16.85 30.68
CA SER A 99 21.71 15.54 31.11
C SER A 99 20.37 15.17 30.48
N GLN A 100 19.32 15.97 30.66
CA GLN A 100 17.97 15.58 30.21
C GLN A 100 17.83 15.52 28.68
N MET A 101 18.28 16.56 27.97
CA MET A 101 18.19 16.59 26.49
C MET A 101 19.07 15.51 25.83
N PRO A 102 20.34 15.31 26.22
CA PRO A 102 21.14 14.18 25.73
C PRO A 102 20.44 12.83 25.90
N GLN A 103 19.91 12.52 27.10
CA GLN A 103 19.21 11.25 27.33
C GLN A 103 17.96 11.05 26.46
N ILE A 104 17.26 12.13 26.09
CA ILE A 104 16.10 12.05 25.20
C ILE A 104 16.51 11.92 23.73
N PHE A 105 17.61 12.54 23.34
CA PHE A 105 18.19 12.36 22.00
C PHE A 105 18.78 10.96 21.82
N ASP A 106 19.45 10.41 22.83
CA ASP A 106 20.00 9.04 22.81
C ASP A 106 18.88 7.99 22.60
N LYS A 107 17.74 8.15 23.32
CA LYS A 107 16.54 7.32 23.11
C LYS A 107 15.96 7.45 21.69
N LEU A 108 15.94 8.66 21.14
CA LEU A 108 15.46 8.90 19.76
C LEU A 108 16.40 8.33 18.71
N GLN A 109 17.72 8.39 18.94
CA GLN A 109 18.75 7.84 18.08
C GLN A 109 18.71 6.32 18.07
N ASP A 110 18.74 5.64 19.22
CA ASP A 110 18.61 4.18 19.33
C ASP A 110 17.34 3.67 18.63
N MET A 111 16.21 4.37 18.80
CA MET A 111 14.98 4.06 18.09
C MET A 111 15.12 4.25 16.56
N ASP A 112 15.85 5.24 16.07
CA ASP A 112 16.05 5.44 14.63
C ASP A 112 17.06 4.44 14.01
N GLU A 113 18.11 4.09 14.75
CA GLU A 113 19.05 3.03 14.40
C GLU A 113 18.35 1.68 14.31
N ARG A 114 17.54 1.30 15.33
CA ARG A 114 16.68 0.11 15.27
C ARG A 114 15.73 0.12 14.08
N ARG A 115 15.08 1.26 13.77
CA ARG A 115 14.20 1.40 12.59
C ARG A 115 14.98 1.15 11.29
N THR A 116 16.17 1.69 11.19
CA THR A 116 17.02 1.60 9.99
C THR A 116 17.57 0.17 9.81
N THR A 117 17.96 -0.50 10.89
CA THR A 117 18.32 -1.93 10.90
C THR A 117 17.16 -2.81 10.43
N HIS A 118 15.93 -2.59 10.93
CA HIS A 118 14.75 -3.32 10.45
C HIS A 118 14.42 -3.05 8.98
N LEU A 119 14.64 -1.83 8.48
CA LEU A 119 14.48 -1.51 7.07
C LEU A 119 15.51 -2.25 6.19
N GLY A 120 16.77 -2.30 6.63
CA GLY A 120 17.82 -3.07 5.97
C GLY A 120 17.50 -4.57 5.90
N ALA A 121 17.00 -5.16 6.99
CA ALA A 121 16.51 -6.53 6.99
C ALA A 121 15.34 -6.75 6.02
N GLY A 122 14.44 -5.78 5.88
CA GLY A 122 13.35 -5.80 4.89
C GLY A 122 13.85 -5.84 3.43
N TYR A 123 14.92 -5.10 3.11
CA TYR A 123 15.56 -5.19 1.80
C TYR A 123 16.26 -6.54 1.57
N GLY A 124 16.86 -7.11 2.62
CA GLY A 124 17.40 -8.49 2.59
C GLY A 124 16.32 -9.51 2.22
N LEU A 125 15.21 -9.54 2.97
CA LEU A 125 14.08 -10.44 2.72
C LEU A 125 13.49 -10.32 1.30
N LEU A 126 13.44 -9.11 0.73
CA LEU A 126 13.01 -8.91 -0.65
C LEU A 126 13.94 -9.63 -1.63
N SER A 127 15.26 -9.47 -1.47
CA SER A 127 16.24 -10.17 -2.32
C SER A 127 16.23 -11.69 -2.12
N GLU A 128 16.05 -12.16 -0.88
CA GLU A 128 15.96 -13.57 -0.55
C GLU A 128 14.72 -14.24 -1.17
N ALA A 129 13.57 -13.55 -1.18
CA ALA A 129 12.34 -14.04 -1.80
C ALA A 129 12.50 -14.26 -3.31
N GLU A 130 13.16 -13.33 -4.02
CA GLU A 130 13.48 -13.48 -5.44
C GLU A 130 14.47 -14.64 -5.67
N LEU A 131 15.49 -14.79 -4.82
CA LEU A 131 16.43 -15.92 -4.92
C LEU A 131 15.76 -17.28 -4.68
N GLN A 132 14.74 -17.36 -3.81
CA GLN A 132 14.02 -18.60 -3.51
C GLN A 132 13.23 -19.14 -4.71
N VAL A 133 12.77 -18.29 -5.63
CA VAL A 133 12.02 -18.74 -6.82
C VAL A 133 12.94 -19.16 -7.99
N LEU A 134 14.20 -18.72 -8.01
CA LEU A 134 15.14 -19.03 -9.10
C LEU A 134 15.29 -20.55 -9.38
N PRO A 135 15.44 -21.45 -8.39
CA PRO A 135 15.55 -22.89 -8.68
C PRO A 135 14.31 -23.47 -9.38
N ILE A 136 13.12 -22.95 -9.08
CA ILE A 136 11.87 -23.37 -9.72
C ILE A 136 11.83 -22.85 -11.16
N ILE A 137 12.17 -21.58 -11.38
CA ILE A 137 12.27 -20.99 -12.73
C ILE A 137 13.27 -21.78 -13.58
N THR A 138 14.48 -22.05 -13.06
CA THR A 138 15.51 -22.86 -13.72
C THR A 138 14.99 -24.27 -14.05
N LYS A 139 14.29 -24.93 -13.13
CA LYS A 139 13.71 -26.27 -13.37
C LYS A 139 12.64 -26.25 -14.45
N CYS A 140 11.78 -25.23 -14.50
CA CYS A 140 10.78 -25.06 -15.55
C CYS A 140 11.44 -24.89 -16.93
N LEU A 141 12.45 -24.02 -17.02
CA LEU A 141 13.18 -23.78 -18.27
C LEU A 141 13.93 -25.03 -18.77
N GLU A 142 14.59 -25.77 -17.89
CA GLU A 142 15.24 -27.03 -18.27
C GLU A 142 14.20 -28.11 -18.68
N GLY A 143 13.04 -28.14 -18.03
CA GLY A 143 11.92 -28.99 -18.45
C GLY A 143 11.42 -28.70 -19.86
N MET A 144 11.31 -27.42 -20.24
CA MET A 144 10.96 -27.01 -21.61
C MET A 144 12.03 -27.44 -22.62
N LYS A 145 13.32 -27.32 -22.26
CA LYS A 145 14.45 -27.75 -23.09
C LYS A 145 14.48 -29.27 -23.30
N VAL A 146 14.22 -30.06 -22.26
CA VAL A 146 14.09 -31.52 -22.36
C VAL A 146 12.89 -31.91 -23.24
N ALA A 147 11.73 -31.27 -23.07
CA ALA A 147 10.55 -31.53 -23.89
C ALA A 147 10.78 -31.21 -25.38
N ALA A 148 11.48 -30.11 -25.68
CA ALA A 148 11.87 -29.76 -27.05
C ALA A 148 12.85 -30.77 -27.66
N ALA A 149 13.80 -31.28 -26.87
CA ALA A 149 14.74 -32.31 -27.31
C ALA A 149 14.11 -33.71 -27.49
N ALA A 150 12.94 -33.95 -26.89
CA ALA A 150 12.21 -35.22 -26.99
C ALA A 150 11.31 -35.34 -28.24
N VAL A 151 11.26 -34.31 -29.11
CA VAL A 151 10.50 -34.34 -30.36
C VAL A 151 11.22 -35.24 -31.38
N ASP A 152 10.63 -36.41 -31.68
CA ASP A 152 11.15 -37.37 -32.67
C ASP A 152 10.23 -37.44 -33.91
N THR A 153 10.64 -36.74 -34.96
CA THR A 153 9.91 -36.66 -36.23
C THR A 153 9.78 -38.01 -36.95
N LYS A 154 10.68 -38.97 -36.71
CA LYS A 154 10.60 -40.31 -37.30
C LYS A 154 9.61 -41.18 -36.55
N ASN A 155 9.66 -41.16 -35.21
CA ASN A 155 8.71 -41.86 -34.38
C ASN A 155 7.27 -41.34 -34.61
N ASP A 156 7.08 -40.02 -34.63
CA ASP A 156 5.77 -39.40 -34.88
C ASP A 156 5.20 -39.79 -36.25
N SER A 157 6.06 -39.83 -37.29
CA SER A 157 5.69 -40.32 -38.62
C SER A 157 5.31 -41.80 -38.62
N GLN A 158 6.00 -42.64 -37.84
CA GLN A 158 5.68 -44.05 -37.71
C GLN A 158 4.35 -44.26 -36.98
N VAL A 159 4.07 -43.51 -35.91
CA VAL A 159 2.77 -43.52 -35.21
C VAL A 159 1.63 -43.15 -36.16
N LEU A 160 1.83 -42.15 -37.03
CA LEU A 160 0.86 -41.80 -38.07
C LEU A 160 0.61 -42.97 -39.04
N ILE A 161 1.67 -43.61 -39.55
CA ILE A 161 1.55 -44.76 -40.45
C ILE A 161 0.84 -45.94 -39.76
N GLU A 162 1.19 -46.24 -38.52
CA GLU A 162 0.55 -47.32 -37.74
C GLU A 162 -0.94 -47.06 -37.49
N LEU A 163 -1.33 -45.81 -37.25
CA LEU A 163 -2.73 -45.41 -37.01
C LEU A 163 -3.59 -45.42 -38.28
N TYR A 164 -3.01 -45.11 -39.44
CA TYR A 164 -3.74 -44.91 -40.71
C TYR A 164 -3.46 -45.96 -41.80
N LYS A 165 -2.56 -46.92 -41.58
CA LYS A 165 -2.38 -48.05 -42.51
C LYS A 165 -3.71 -48.81 -42.63
N SER A 166 -4.24 -48.83 -43.84
CA SER A 166 -5.59 -49.34 -44.12
C SER A 166 -5.70 -50.87 -44.07
N GLY A 167 -4.56 -51.58 -44.04
CA GLY A 167 -4.50 -53.03 -44.21
C GLY A 167 -4.84 -53.51 -45.62
N PHE A 168 -5.20 -52.62 -46.56
CA PHE A 168 -5.44 -53.00 -47.94
C PHE A 168 -4.15 -53.45 -48.61
N ALA A 169 -4.15 -54.67 -49.14
CA ALA A 169 -3.12 -55.11 -50.06
C ALA A 169 -3.09 -54.17 -51.27
N ARG A 170 -1.89 -53.73 -51.66
CA ARG A 170 -1.70 -53.01 -52.92
C ARG A 170 -2.21 -53.91 -54.06
N PRO A 171 -3.05 -53.40 -54.99
CA PRO A 171 -3.47 -54.17 -56.15
C PRO A 171 -2.26 -54.77 -56.89
N GLY A 172 -2.41 -56.03 -57.29
CA GLY A 172 -1.45 -56.69 -58.18
C GLY A 172 -1.60 -56.18 -59.61
N ASP A 173 -0.75 -56.68 -60.50
CA ASP A 173 -0.88 -56.42 -61.92
C ASP A 173 -2.19 -57.03 -62.45
N VAL A 174 -2.80 -56.37 -63.45
CA VAL A 174 -4.09 -56.81 -64.00
C VAL A 174 -3.83 -57.91 -65.02
N GLU A 175 -4.32 -59.11 -64.72
CA GLU A 175 -4.21 -60.29 -65.59
C GLU A 175 -4.94 -60.08 -66.93
N PHE A 176 -4.46 -60.75 -67.98
CA PHE A 176 -5.04 -60.69 -69.32
C PHE A 176 -6.24 -61.62 -69.46
N GLU A 177 -7.43 -61.05 -69.76
CA GLU A 177 -8.63 -61.84 -70.08
C GLU A 177 -8.64 -62.33 -71.54
N ASP A 178 -8.33 -63.61 -71.74
CA ASP A 178 -8.44 -64.29 -73.03
C ASP A 178 -9.87 -64.81 -73.27
N PHE A 179 -10.65 -64.04 -74.04
CA PHE A 179 -12.04 -64.39 -74.40
C PHE A 179 -12.17 -65.52 -75.45
N SER A 180 -11.08 -66.13 -75.92
CA SER A 180 -11.14 -67.20 -76.92
C SER A 180 -11.47 -68.59 -76.35
N GLN A 181 -11.47 -68.76 -75.03
CA GLN A 181 -11.75 -70.04 -74.36
C GLN A 181 -13.20 -70.16 -73.84
N PRO A 182 -13.80 -71.37 -73.83
CA PRO A 182 -15.16 -71.58 -73.34
C PRO A 182 -15.27 -71.33 -71.82
N MET A 183 -16.22 -70.47 -71.46
CA MET A 183 -16.44 -69.87 -70.14
C MET A 183 -16.61 -70.89 -68.98
N ASN A 184 -15.52 -71.21 -68.27
CA ASN A 184 -15.60 -71.83 -66.94
C ASN A 184 -15.82 -70.74 -65.88
N ARG A 185 -17.01 -70.73 -65.24
CA ARG A 185 -17.28 -69.83 -64.11
C ARG A 185 -16.46 -70.25 -62.89
N ALA A 186 -15.41 -69.48 -62.57
CA ALA A 186 -14.78 -69.54 -61.26
C ALA A 186 -15.75 -69.01 -60.19
N PRO A 187 -15.75 -69.59 -58.96
CA PRO A 187 -16.63 -69.14 -57.89
C PRO A 187 -16.20 -67.77 -57.38
N SER A 188 -17.16 -66.87 -57.18
CA SER A 188 -16.93 -65.59 -56.50
C SER A 188 -16.59 -65.82 -55.04
N ASP A 189 -15.44 -65.32 -54.58
CA ASP A 189 -15.01 -65.43 -53.19
C ASP A 189 -15.76 -64.42 -52.29
N SER A 190 -17.05 -64.69 -52.11
CA SER A 190 -17.97 -63.96 -51.22
C SER A 190 -18.36 -64.86 -50.05
N SER A 191 -17.35 -65.44 -49.37
CA SER A 191 -17.56 -66.33 -48.24
C SER A 191 -17.64 -65.57 -46.90
N LEU A 192 -18.86 -65.34 -46.42
CA LEU A 192 -19.12 -65.16 -45.00
C LEU A 192 -19.22 -66.55 -44.36
N GLY A 193 -18.15 -67.02 -43.72
CA GLY A 193 -18.06 -68.35 -43.12
C GLY A 193 -17.72 -68.32 -41.62
N THR A 194 -18.58 -68.95 -40.82
CA THR A 194 -18.51 -69.09 -39.35
C THR A 194 -17.67 -70.29 -38.88
N PRO A 195 -17.14 -70.30 -37.65
CA PRO A 195 -16.92 -71.51 -36.84
C PRO A 195 -18.07 -71.73 -35.83
N SER A 196 -18.36 -73.01 -35.50
CA SER A 196 -19.39 -73.42 -34.53
C SER A 196 -18.82 -73.85 -33.18
N ASP A 197 -19.66 -73.71 -32.15
CA ASP A 197 -19.65 -74.30 -30.80
C ASP A 197 -18.62 -73.88 -29.73
N GLY A 198 -19.18 -73.57 -28.54
CA GLY A 198 -18.43 -73.18 -27.33
C GLY A 198 -19.14 -72.14 -26.45
N ARG A 199 -20.28 -72.48 -25.82
CA ARG A 199 -20.95 -71.68 -24.76
C ARG A 199 -20.44 -72.13 -23.37
N PRO A 200 -20.34 -71.28 -22.33
CA PRO A 200 -21.50 -70.72 -21.61
C PRO A 200 -21.50 -69.18 -21.39
N GLU A 201 -22.49 -68.69 -20.65
CA GLU A 201 -23.00 -67.31 -20.58
C GLU A 201 -22.18 -66.26 -19.78
N LEU A 202 -22.36 -64.96 -20.09
CA LEU A 202 -23.19 -64.05 -19.27
C LEU A 202 -23.39 -62.63 -19.87
N ARG A 203 -24.67 -62.23 -20.00
CA ARG A 203 -25.30 -60.88 -20.09
C ARG A 203 -24.67 -59.73 -20.95
N GLY A 204 -25.50 -59.13 -21.81
CA GLY A 204 -25.24 -57.87 -22.54
C GLY A 204 -25.58 -56.58 -21.73
N PRO A 205 -26.02 -55.45 -22.34
CA PRO A 205 -26.78 -55.34 -23.60
C PRO A 205 -26.21 -54.39 -24.67
N ALA A 206 -26.81 -54.44 -25.87
CA ALA A 206 -26.45 -53.66 -27.05
C ALA A 206 -27.29 -52.39 -27.27
N ARG A 207 -26.84 -51.51 -28.19
CA ARG A 207 -27.65 -50.68 -29.12
C ARG A 207 -26.71 -50.11 -30.21
N SER A 208 -26.78 -50.47 -31.49
CA SER A 208 -27.85 -50.32 -32.50
C SER A 208 -27.77 -49.01 -33.32
N ARG A 209 -27.33 -49.13 -34.60
CA ARG A 209 -27.52 -48.17 -35.73
C ARG A 209 -26.87 -46.77 -35.54
N ALA A 210 -26.47 -46.01 -36.57
CA ALA A 210 -26.80 -46.05 -38.01
C ALA A 210 -25.65 -45.47 -38.88
N LYS A 211 -25.67 -45.74 -40.19
CA LYS A 211 -24.88 -44.97 -41.18
C LYS A 211 -25.48 -43.57 -41.40
N ARG A 212 -24.66 -42.52 -41.52
CA ARG A 212 -24.96 -41.29 -42.28
C ARG A 212 -23.69 -40.49 -42.60
N TRP A 213 -23.73 -39.76 -43.71
CA TRP A 213 -22.64 -38.94 -44.27
C TRP A 213 -22.40 -37.63 -43.48
N PRO A 214 -21.23 -36.97 -43.69
CA PRO A 214 -20.83 -35.82 -42.89
C PRO A 214 -21.38 -34.50 -43.46
N PHE A 215 -22.09 -33.72 -42.63
CA PHE A 215 -22.01 -32.25 -42.58
C PHE A 215 -22.88 -31.71 -41.44
N GLY A 216 -22.31 -30.83 -40.61
CA GLY A 216 -23.03 -29.85 -39.80
C GLY A 216 -23.75 -30.36 -38.53
N LYS A 217 -23.13 -30.15 -37.37
CA LYS A 217 -23.74 -29.40 -36.26
C LYS A 217 -22.73 -28.97 -35.18
N LYS A 218 -22.45 -27.66 -35.20
CA LYS A 218 -22.18 -26.75 -34.07
C LYS A 218 -21.83 -27.41 -32.72
N ASN A 219 -20.58 -27.23 -32.30
CA ASN A 219 -20.15 -27.44 -30.92
C ASN A 219 -21.05 -26.64 -29.97
N LYS A 220 -21.42 -27.23 -28.83
CA LYS A 220 -21.83 -26.43 -27.66
C LYS A 220 -20.59 -25.69 -27.19
N THR A 221 -20.55 -24.37 -27.38
CA THR A 221 -19.55 -23.53 -26.72
C THR A 221 -19.68 -23.69 -25.22
N VAL A 222 -18.57 -24.05 -24.57
CA VAL A 222 -18.38 -23.78 -23.15
C VAL A 222 -18.62 -22.28 -22.97
N VAL A 223 -19.54 -21.90 -22.07
CA VAL A 223 -19.75 -20.50 -21.73
C VAL A 223 -18.55 -20.08 -20.88
N THR A 224 -17.53 -19.55 -21.55
CA THR A 224 -16.38 -18.95 -20.90
C THR A 224 -16.83 -17.68 -20.17
N GLU A 225 -16.39 -17.52 -18.92
CA GLU A 225 -16.79 -16.43 -18.02
C GLU A 225 -16.41 -15.04 -18.54
N ASP A 226 -15.40 -14.97 -19.43
CA ASP A 226 -14.93 -13.78 -20.13
C ASP A 226 -15.88 -13.29 -21.25
N PHE A 227 -16.92 -14.06 -21.56
CA PHE A 227 -17.85 -13.87 -22.68
C PHE A 227 -17.18 -13.74 -24.07
N SER A 228 -15.97 -14.25 -24.26
CA SER A 228 -15.18 -14.11 -25.52
C SER A 228 -15.79 -14.78 -26.76
N HIS A 229 -16.86 -15.57 -26.56
CA HIS A 229 -17.68 -16.17 -27.60
C HIS A 229 -18.77 -15.22 -28.16
N LEU A 230 -18.99 -14.05 -27.56
CA LEU A 230 -19.96 -13.05 -28.00
C LEU A 230 -19.33 -11.99 -28.91
N PRO A 231 -20.10 -11.34 -29.81
CA PRO A 231 -19.63 -10.16 -30.54
C PRO A 231 -19.10 -9.08 -29.59
N PRO A 232 -18.02 -8.34 -29.90
CA PRO A 232 -17.34 -7.46 -28.95
C PRO A 232 -18.24 -6.43 -28.24
N GLU A 233 -19.23 -5.85 -28.93
CA GLU A 233 -20.19 -4.92 -28.32
C GLU A 233 -21.14 -5.62 -27.32
N GLN A 234 -21.52 -6.87 -27.58
CA GLN A 234 -22.33 -7.68 -26.67
C GLN A 234 -21.50 -8.22 -25.50
N GLN A 235 -20.25 -8.61 -25.75
CA GLN A 235 -19.28 -8.99 -24.72
C GLN A 235 -19.08 -7.84 -23.73
N ARG A 236 -18.74 -6.64 -24.22
CA ARG A 236 -18.59 -5.44 -23.39
C ARG A 236 -19.83 -5.15 -22.56
N LYS A 237 -21.03 -5.17 -23.17
CA LYS A 237 -22.29 -4.89 -22.45
C LYS A 237 -22.60 -5.92 -21.36
N ARG A 238 -22.23 -7.20 -21.56
CA ARG A 238 -22.40 -8.27 -20.54
C ARG A 238 -21.38 -8.15 -19.41
N LEU A 239 -20.12 -7.87 -19.73
CA LEU A 239 -19.07 -7.63 -18.73
C LEU A 239 -19.40 -6.39 -17.87
N GLN A 240 -19.85 -5.30 -18.49
CA GLN A 240 -20.26 -4.08 -17.80
C GLN A 240 -21.48 -4.34 -16.88
N GLN A 241 -22.47 -5.11 -17.33
CA GLN A 241 -23.61 -5.52 -16.49
C GLN A 241 -23.16 -6.36 -15.28
N GLN A 242 -22.21 -7.28 -15.45
CA GLN A 242 -21.67 -8.07 -14.34
C GLN A 242 -20.82 -7.23 -13.38
N LEU A 243 -20.05 -6.27 -13.89
CA LEU A 243 -19.30 -5.31 -13.09
C LEU A 243 -20.22 -4.41 -12.25
N GLU A 244 -21.33 -3.92 -12.82
CA GLU A 244 -22.36 -3.17 -12.09
C GLU A 244 -23.03 -4.03 -11.00
N GLU A 245 -23.31 -5.30 -11.28
CA GLU A 245 -23.92 -6.24 -10.33
C GLU A 245 -22.98 -6.54 -9.15
N ARG A 246 -21.71 -6.88 -9.43
CA ARG A 246 -20.69 -7.14 -8.39
C ARG A 246 -20.35 -5.88 -7.59
N ASN A 247 -20.29 -4.70 -8.20
CA ASN A 247 -20.11 -3.45 -7.46
C ASN A 247 -21.32 -3.13 -6.56
N ARG A 248 -22.55 -3.43 -7.00
CA ARG A 248 -23.74 -3.28 -6.16
C ARG A 248 -23.76 -4.24 -4.98
N GLU A 249 -23.25 -5.46 -5.15
CA GLU A 249 -23.06 -6.41 -4.05
C GLU A 249 -21.94 -5.96 -3.09
N LEU A 250 -20.81 -5.50 -3.63
CA LEU A 250 -19.69 -4.96 -2.85
C LEU A 250 -20.15 -3.79 -1.97
N GLN A 251 -20.96 -2.87 -2.50
CA GLN A 251 -21.50 -1.76 -1.71
C GLN A 251 -22.39 -2.25 -0.56
N LYS A 252 -23.25 -3.26 -0.78
CA LYS A 252 -24.08 -3.82 0.30
C LYS A 252 -23.25 -4.42 1.44
N GLU A 253 -22.20 -5.16 1.11
CA GLU A 253 -21.31 -5.74 2.13
C GLU A 253 -20.53 -4.65 2.89
N VAL A 254 -20.12 -3.57 2.19
CA VAL A 254 -19.51 -2.38 2.82
C VAL A 254 -20.48 -1.70 3.78
N ASP A 255 -21.73 -1.46 3.36
CA ASP A 255 -22.78 -0.84 4.18
C ASP A 255 -23.12 -1.72 5.40
N GLN A 256 -23.21 -3.04 5.22
CA GLN A 256 -23.42 -4.02 6.29
C GLN A 256 -22.25 -4.03 7.28
N ARG A 257 -21.00 -3.98 6.79
CA ARG A 257 -19.80 -3.88 7.62
C ARG A 257 -19.76 -2.58 8.42
N GLU A 258 -20.24 -1.46 7.87
CA GLU A 258 -20.40 -0.22 8.63
C GLU A 258 -21.49 -0.31 9.70
N ALA A 259 -22.62 -0.96 9.39
CA ALA A 259 -23.70 -1.18 10.35
C ALA A 259 -23.23 -2.06 11.53
N LEU A 260 -22.55 -3.17 11.25
CA LEU A 260 -21.97 -4.05 12.26
C LEU A 260 -20.93 -3.32 13.13
N LYS A 261 -20.09 -2.47 12.54
CA LYS A 261 -19.16 -1.61 13.29
C LYS A 261 -19.90 -0.68 14.25
N LYS A 262 -20.96 0.00 13.79
CA LYS A 262 -21.80 0.88 14.63
C LYS A 262 -22.50 0.10 15.75
N MET A 263 -22.93 -1.14 15.50
CA MET A 263 -23.50 -2.02 16.54
C MET A 263 -22.46 -2.42 17.58
N LYS A 264 -21.24 -2.78 17.16
CA LYS A 264 -20.12 -3.06 18.07
C LYS A 264 -19.78 -1.87 18.96
N ASP A 265 -19.69 -0.66 18.38
CA ASP A 265 -19.48 0.59 19.13
C ASP A 265 -20.58 0.86 20.18
N VAL A 266 -21.82 0.39 19.97
CA VAL A 266 -22.93 0.52 20.93
C VAL A 266 -22.81 -0.51 22.06
N TYR A 267 -22.45 -1.75 21.75
CA TYR A 267 -22.22 -2.81 22.73
C TYR A 267 -21.01 -2.53 23.63
N GLU A 268 -19.92 -1.98 23.07
CA GLU A 268 -18.76 -1.53 23.86
C GLU A 268 -19.10 -0.40 24.85
N LYS A 269 -20.04 0.49 24.49
CA LYS A 269 -20.45 1.64 25.33
C LYS A 269 -21.59 1.32 26.30
N THR A 270 -22.39 0.29 26.00
CA THR A 270 -23.62 -0.02 26.75
C THR A 270 -23.71 -1.54 27.01
N PRO A 271 -22.98 -2.08 28.00
CA PRO A 271 -22.84 -3.53 28.18
C PRO A 271 -24.15 -4.32 28.40
N GLN A 272 -25.23 -3.63 28.79
CA GLN A 272 -26.57 -4.23 28.93
C GLN A 272 -27.29 -4.49 27.59
N MET A 273 -26.78 -3.96 26.47
CA MET A 273 -27.40 -4.06 25.14
C MET A 273 -26.90 -5.26 24.32
N GLY A 274 -25.77 -5.86 24.71
CA GLY A 274 -25.17 -7.00 24.02
C GLY A 274 -23.65 -7.08 24.23
N ASP A 275 -23.07 -8.24 23.90
CA ASP A 275 -21.62 -8.47 23.94
C ASP A 275 -20.98 -8.07 22.60
N PRO A 276 -20.01 -7.14 22.57
CA PRO A 276 -19.36 -6.71 21.32
C PRO A 276 -18.56 -7.83 20.63
N THR A 277 -18.12 -8.87 21.36
CA THR A 277 -17.38 -10.00 20.79
C THR A 277 -18.27 -10.95 19.99
N SER A 278 -19.57 -10.97 20.28
CA SER A 278 -20.58 -11.76 19.55
C SER A 278 -20.71 -11.34 18.07
N LEU A 279 -20.37 -10.09 17.75
CA LEU A 279 -20.41 -9.55 16.38
C LEU A 279 -19.14 -9.87 15.57
N GLU A 280 -18.05 -10.30 16.22
CA GLU A 280 -16.75 -10.49 15.56
C GLU A 280 -16.77 -11.52 14.41
N PRO A 281 -17.47 -12.68 14.52
CA PRO A 281 -17.56 -13.64 13.41
C PRO A 281 -18.24 -13.03 12.18
N GLN A 282 -19.31 -12.24 12.39
CA GLN A 282 -20.07 -11.62 11.29
C GLN A 282 -19.30 -10.45 10.66
N ILE A 283 -18.48 -9.74 11.45
CA ILE A 283 -17.53 -8.74 10.94
C ILE A 283 -16.43 -9.41 10.10
N ALA A 284 -15.88 -10.55 10.55
CA ALA A 284 -14.88 -11.30 9.78
C ALA A 284 -15.46 -11.86 8.46
N GLU A 285 -16.67 -12.41 8.49
CA GLU A 285 -17.37 -12.91 7.30
C GLU A 285 -17.61 -11.80 6.26
N THR A 286 -18.15 -10.65 6.70
CA THR A 286 -18.39 -9.50 5.79
C THR A 286 -17.08 -8.92 5.23
N LEU A 287 -15.98 -8.91 6.00
CA LEU A 287 -14.67 -8.53 5.48
C LEU A 287 -14.17 -9.48 4.37
N ASN A 288 -14.29 -10.80 4.57
CA ASN A 288 -13.94 -11.79 3.54
C ASN A 288 -14.81 -11.65 2.28
N ASN A 289 -16.10 -11.36 2.43
CA ASN A 289 -16.99 -11.09 1.29
C ASN A 289 -16.57 -9.83 0.51
N ILE A 290 -16.21 -8.75 1.21
CA ILE A 290 -15.70 -7.51 0.59
C ILE A 290 -14.42 -7.80 -0.22
N GLU A 291 -13.48 -8.59 0.32
CA GLU A 291 -12.24 -8.92 -0.37
C GLU A 291 -12.48 -9.80 -1.61
N ARG A 292 -13.33 -10.83 -1.50
CA ARG A 292 -13.75 -11.66 -2.65
C ARG A 292 -14.41 -10.81 -3.75
N LEU A 293 -15.36 -9.96 -3.40
CA LEU A 293 -16.08 -9.12 -4.37
C LEU A 293 -15.16 -8.08 -5.03
N LYS A 294 -14.16 -7.54 -4.33
CA LYS A 294 -13.13 -6.68 -4.95
C LYS A 294 -12.30 -7.41 -6.00
N LEU A 295 -11.87 -8.64 -5.72
CA LEU A 295 -11.13 -9.47 -6.68
C LEU A 295 -12.00 -9.82 -7.90
N GLU A 296 -13.30 -10.08 -7.70
CA GLU A 296 -14.25 -10.29 -8.78
C GLU A 296 -14.45 -9.02 -9.63
N VAL A 297 -14.60 -7.85 -9.01
CA VAL A 297 -14.67 -6.55 -9.73
C VAL A 297 -13.41 -6.33 -10.56
N GLN A 298 -12.21 -6.49 -9.98
CA GLN A 298 -10.94 -6.33 -10.68
C GLN A 298 -10.80 -7.31 -11.87
N LYS A 299 -11.28 -8.55 -11.71
CA LYS A 299 -11.33 -9.57 -12.78
C LYS A 299 -12.24 -9.14 -13.94
N TYR A 300 -13.42 -8.61 -13.64
CA TYR A 300 -14.34 -8.08 -14.66
C TYR A 300 -13.85 -6.78 -15.31
N GLU A 301 -13.17 -5.90 -14.58
CA GLU A 301 -12.52 -4.69 -15.11
C GLU A 301 -11.43 -5.04 -16.13
N ALA A 302 -10.56 -6.01 -15.80
CA ALA A 302 -9.51 -6.47 -16.70
C ALA A 302 -10.08 -7.04 -18.02
N TRP A 303 -11.13 -7.88 -17.93
CA TRP A 303 -11.82 -8.41 -19.10
C TRP A 303 -12.54 -7.34 -19.92
N LEU A 304 -13.12 -6.32 -19.26
CA LEU A 304 -13.76 -5.20 -19.95
C LEU A 304 -12.73 -4.39 -20.75
N ALA A 305 -11.58 -4.07 -20.14
CA ALA A 305 -10.49 -3.35 -20.80
C ALA A 305 -9.91 -4.13 -21.99
N GLU A 306 -9.77 -5.46 -21.88
CA GLU A 306 -9.33 -6.31 -22.99
C GLU A 306 -10.35 -6.33 -24.14
N ALA A 307 -11.64 -6.40 -23.83
CA ALA A 307 -12.71 -6.34 -24.83
C ALA A 307 -12.75 -4.97 -25.54
N GLU A 308 -12.51 -3.87 -24.83
CA GLU A 308 -12.46 -2.52 -25.41
C GLU A 308 -11.24 -2.30 -26.31
N SER A 309 -10.07 -2.81 -25.92
CA SER A 309 -8.86 -2.81 -26.75
C SER A 309 -9.11 -3.47 -28.12
N ARG A 310 -9.78 -4.64 -28.12
CA ARG A 310 -10.17 -5.38 -29.34
C ARG A 310 -11.18 -4.61 -30.21
N VAL A 311 -12.08 -3.82 -29.62
CA VAL A 311 -13.02 -2.95 -30.36
C VAL A 311 -12.30 -1.78 -31.04
N LEU A 312 -11.35 -1.14 -30.34
CA LEU A 312 -10.58 -0.02 -30.87
C LEU A 312 -9.68 -0.43 -32.03
N SER A 313 -8.99 -1.58 -31.92
CA SER A 313 -8.17 -2.12 -33.02
C SER A 313 -8.97 -2.39 -34.30
N ASN A 314 -10.24 -2.76 -34.20
CA ASN A 314 -11.12 -2.98 -35.35
C ASN A 314 -11.62 -1.69 -36.04
N ARG A 315 -11.56 -0.52 -35.37
CA ARG A 315 -11.88 0.78 -35.99
C ARG A 315 -10.71 1.39 -36.76
N GLY A 316 -9.47 1.12 -36.35
CA GLY A 316 -8.27 1.72 -36.97
C GLY A 316 -7.98 1.30 -38.41
N ASN A 317 -8.65 0.25 -38.92
CA ASN A 317 -8.31 -0.39 -40.20
C ASN A 317 -9.27 -0.06 -41.37
N ARG A 318 -10.12 0.98 -41.27
CA ARG A 318 -11.16 1.26 -42.28
C ARG A 318 -11.13 2.61 -43.00
N GLU A 319 -10.28 3.56 -42.61
CA GLU A 319 -10.18 4.88 -43.27
C GLU A 319 -8.73 5.35 -43.47
N VAL A 320 -8.04 4.81 -44.49
CA VAL A 320 -6.88 5.48 -45.11
C VAL A 320 -6.88 5.27 -46.63
N LYS A 321 -7.53 6.15 -47.39
CA LYS A 321 -7.19 6.40 -48.82
C LYS A 321 -7.82 7.70 -49.38
N ALA A 322 -6.98 8.73 -49.56
CA ALA A 322 -7.18 9.96 -50.35
C ALA A 322 -8.38 10.87 -49.93
N THR A 323 -8.35 12.21 -49.99
CA THR A 323 -7.46 13.19 -50.64
C THR A 323 -7.60 14.57 -49.93
N CYS A 324 -6.72 15.55 -50.18
CA CYS A 324 -6.85 16.94 -49.70
C CYS A 324 -6.59 17.94 -50.85
N PRO A 325 -6.86 19.27 -50.70
CA PRO A 325 -7.88 20.01 -49.93
C PRO A 325 -8.80 20.74 -50.97
N PRO A 326 -9.09 22.08 -51.01
CA PRO A 326 -9.35 23.16 -50.03
C PRO A 326 -10.71 23.89 -50.30
N PRO A 327 -10.99 25.17 -49.91
CA PRO A 327 -10.84 25.88 -48.63
C PRO A 327 -12.17 26.53 -48.11
N THR A 328 -12.10 27.25 -46.97
CA THR A 328 -13.12 28.19 -46.38
C THR A 328 -14.41 27.54 -45.82
N SER A 329 -15.09 28.06 -44.78
CA SER A 329 -14.96 29.28 -43.96
C SER A 329 -15.37 29.03 -42.48
N GLU A 330 -15.17 30.03 -41.60
CA GLU A 330 -16.01 30.45 -40.45
C GLU A 330 -16.93 29.44 -39.71
N SER A 331 -17.04 29.39 -38.36
CA SER A 331 -16.51 30.27 -37.30
C SER A 331 -16.80 29.73 -35.87
N ARG A 332 -16.14 30.35 -34.88
CA ARG A 332 -16.60 30.62 -33.48
C ARG A 332 -16.70 29.51 -32.41
N SER A 333 -15.93 29.74 -31.33
CA SER A 333 -16.28 29.62 -29.88
C SER A 333 -16.73 28.26 -29.30
N THR A 334 -16.31 27.82 -28.10
CA THR A 334 -15.62 28.51 -26.99
C THR A 334 -14.88 27.50 -26.10
N GLU A 335 -13.74 27.91 -25.55
CA GLU A 335 -13.07 27.29 -24.40
C GLU A 335 -13.81 27.63 -23.06
N PRO A 336 -13.54 26.99 -21.89
CA PRO A 336 -12.19 26.61 -21.43
C PRO A 336 -11.99 25.23 -20.78
N CYS A 337 -10.74 24.78 -20.91
CA CYS A 337 -10.14 23.65 -20.20
C CYS A 337 -9.93 23.97 -18.70
N GLN A 338 -10.29 23.04 -17.79
CA GLN A 338 -9.89 23.11 -16.38
C GLN A 338 -8.68 22.23 -16.10
N ARG A 339 -7.60 22.91 -15.71
CA ARG A 339 -6.30 22.36 -15.32
C ARG A 339 -6.38 21.53 -14.04
N TRP A 340 -5.80 20.33 -14.07
CA TRP A 340 -5.38 19.60 -12.88
C TRP A 340 -3.86 19.43 -12.95
N GLU A 341 -3.16 19.79 -11.88
CA GLU A 341 -1.70 19.74 -11.79
C GLU A 341 -1.27 18.40 -11.19
N GLU A 342 -0.58 17.57 -11.97
CA GLU A 342 0.10 16.38 -11.45
C GLU A 342 1.46 16.76 -10.84
N GLY A 343 1.52 16.79 -9.51
CA GLY A 343 2.78 16.95 -8.76
C GLY A 343 3.60 15.66 -8.77
N GLY A 344 4.41 15.45 -9.81
CA GLY A 344 5.29 14.27 -9.93
C GLY A 344 6.41 14.22 -8.88
N CYS A 345 6.52 13.10 -8.15
CA CYS A 345 7.69 12.80 -7.34
C CYS A 345 8.86 12.37 -8.22
N GLN A 346 9.85 13.25 -8.41
CA GLN A 346 11.11 12.88 -9.06
C GLN A 346 12.02 12.14 -8.08
N LEU A 347 12.11 10.82 -8.26
CA LEU A 347 13.24 10.02 -7.77
C LEU A 347 14.46 10.33 -8.65
N SER A 348 15.49 10.95 -8.09
CA SER A 348 16.83 11.03 -8.70
C SER A 348 17.80 10.13 -7.94
N ALA A 349 18.22 9.04 -8.59
CA ALA A 349 19.30 8.20 -8.10
C ALA A 349 20.65 8.86 -8.43
N ALA A 350 21.50 9.03 -7.42
CA ALA A 350 22.90 9.37 -7.60
C ALA A 350 23.75 8.52 -6.65
N ALA A 351 24.62 7.68 -7.21
CA ALA A 351 25.61 6.91 -6.47
C ALA A 351 26.95 7.64 -6.41
N SER A 352 27.87 7.16 -5.55
CA SER A 352 29.33 7.38 -5.59
C SER A 352 29.97 8.47 -4.69
N GLY A 353 29.84 8.32 -3.35
CA GLY A 353 30.89 8.66 -2.36
C GLY A 353 31.29 10.13 -2.12
N PRO A 354 32.23 10.42 -1.18
CA PRO A 354 32.93 9.51 -0.26
C PRO A 354 32.43 9.61 1.21
N GLN A 355 33.11 8.87 2.10
CA GLN A 355 32.84 8.72 3.54
C GLN A 355 32.45 10.01 4.28
N GLY A 356 31.20 10.07 4.75
CA GLY A 356 30.80 10.84 5.93
C GLY A 356 30.41 9.88 7.04
N GLY A 357 31.03 9.99 8.22
CA GLY A 357 30.60 9.24 9.40
C GLY A 357 29.18 9.62 9.84
N PRO A 358 28.55 8.83 10.73
CA PRO A 358 27.20 9.16 11.21
C PRO A 358 27.21 10.55 11.84
N GLN A 359 26.49 11.50 11.23
CA GLN A 359 26.30 12.83 11.80
C GLN A 359 25.38 12.69 13.00
N ASP A 360 25.99 12.71 14.19
CA ASP A 360 25.30 12.66 15.47
C ASP A 360 24.25 13.79 15.54
N LEU A 361 23.00 13.43 15.85
CA LEU A 361 21.87 14.35 16.01
C LEU A 361 22.14 15.44 17.06
N ARG A 362 23.05 15.19 18.01
CA ARG A 362 23.55 16.19 18.97
C ARG A 362 24.11 17.44 18.26
N THR A 363 24.75 17.28 17.10
CA THR A 363 25.38 18.38 16.35
C THR A 363 24.37 19.39 15.78
N LEU A 364 23.14 18.94 15.48
CA LEU A 364 22.11 19.73 14.80
C LEU A 364 21.22 20.55 15.75
N PHE A 365 21.28 20.30 17.07
CA PHE A 365 20.43 20.95 18.08
C PHE A 365 21.21 21.62 19.22
N LEU A 366 22.55 21.64 19.18
CA LEU A 366 23.36 22.45 20.09
C LEU A 366 23.23 23.95 19.75
N PRO A 367 23.03 24.84 20.75
CA PRO A 367 22.99 26.27 20.50
C PRO A 367 24.38 26.79 20.03
N PRO A 368 24.46 27.86 19.22
CA PRO A 368 25.70 28.24 18.52
C PRO A 368 26.94 28.48 19.40
N TRP A 369 26.75 28.83 20.68
CA TRP A 369 27.85 29.05 21.63
C TRP A 369 28.54 27.76 22.10
N LEU A 370 27.97 26.58 21.82
CA LEU A 370 28.59 25.27 22.06
C LEU A 370 29.33 24.69 20.85
N GLN A 371 29.23 25.33 19.67
CA GLN A 371 29.96 24.92 18.45
C GLN A 371 31.41 25.45 18.42
N LEU A 372 31.84 26.22 19.43
CA LEU A 372 33.16 26.86 19.52
C LEU A 372 34.06 26.25 20.60
N ARG A 373 34.45 24.99 20.40
CA ARG A 373 35.71 24.43 20.92
C ARG A 373 36.35 23.50 19.89
N PRO A 374 37.49 23.89 19.27
CA PRO A 374 38.33 22.95 18.56
C PRO A 374 39.25 22.21 19.56
N VAL A 375 39.22 20.87 19.47
CA VAL A 375 40.07 19.87 20.17
C VAL A 375 39.90 19.80 21.69
#